data_AF-A0A2E7XI38-F1
#
_entry.id   AF-A0A2E7XI38-F1
#
_cell.length_a   1.000
_cell.length_b   1.000
_cell.length_c   1.000
_cell.angle_alpha   90.00
_cell.angle_beta   90.00
_cell.angle_gamma   90.00
#
_symmetry.space_group_name_H-M   'P 1'
#
loop_
_entity.id
_entity.type
_entity.pdbx_description
1 polymer ?
#
loop_
_entity_poly.entity_id
_entity_poly.type
_entity_poly.pdbx_seq_one_letter_code
_entity_poly.pdbx_strand_id
1 'polypeptide(L)'
;MHRREIKSYVIRKGRFTAGQKRALADHWSRFGLEVSDGLIDTAMIFPVQQPLVLEIGFGMGESLLETAYHHQNRNYIGVEVHRPGVGHLLHLAAEAELKNLRVYCADSVNVLSNCLPVECLDKVQIFFPDPWHKKKHHKRRLITANFVNLLAKVLKSGGVVHIATDWDDYAEQIETVFTDWPTCDIPERSSTKYEKRGLKLKHDVHDLAYTKIERDTSQSEGVRWIAY
;
A
#
# COMPACT_ATOMS: atom_id res chain seq x y z
N MET A 1 7.72 -14.09 -27.80
CA MET A 1 8.47 -12.96 -27.17
C MET A 1 7.84 -12.64 -25.83
N HIS A 2 8.50 -12.94 -24.70
CA HIS A 2 8.00 -12.54 -23.37
C HIS A 2 8.20 -11.03 -23.21
N ARG A 3 7.12 -10.25 -23.33
CA ARG A 3 7.16 -8.81 -23.12
C ARG A 3 7.38 -8.56 -21.62
N ARG A 4 8.58 -8.11 -21.26
CA ARG A 4 8.93 -7.75 -19.88
C ARG A 4 7.92 -6.73 -19.36
N GLU A 5 7.25 -7.07 -18.28
CA GLU A 5 6.28 -6.20 -17.63
C GLU A 5 6.95 -4.92 -17.13
N ILE A 6 6.28 -3.78 -17.28
CA ILE A 6 6.80 -2.49 -16.83
C ILE A 6 6.54 -2.39 -15.32
N LYS A 7 7.61 -2.49 -14.53
CA LYS A 7 7.55 -2.33 -13.07
C LYS A 7 7.47 -0.85 -12.65
N SER A 8 6.70 -0.61 -11.58
CA SER A 8 6.51 0.71 -10.99
C SER A 8 7.62 1.14 -10.04
N TYR A 9 8.49 0.22 -9.68
CA TYR A 9 9.60 0.43 -8.76
C TYR A 9 10.95 0.11 -9.42
N VAL A 10 12.02 0.61 -8.81
CA VAL A 10 13.40 0.22 -9.11
C VAL A 10 14.04 -0.35 -7.87
N ILE A 11 14.46 -1.62 -7.93
CA ILE A 11 15.30 -2.18 -6.87
C ILE A 11 16.73 -1.70 -7.09
N ARG A 12 17.14 -0.69 -6.35
CA ARG A 12 18.57 -0.43 -6.16
C ARG A 12 19.09 -1.48 -5.20
N LYS A 13 20.16 -2.20 -5.58
CA LYS A 13 20.86 -3.11 -4.66
C LYS A 13 21.44 -2.29 -3.51
N GLY A 14 20.65 -2.10 -2.44
CA GLY A 14 21.10 -1.48 -1.20
C GLY A 14 22.06 -2.43 -0.48
N ARG A 15 23.03 -1.87 0.24
CA ARG A 15 23.84 -2.66 1.17
C ARG A 15 22.96 -3.00 2.37
N PHE A 16 22.78 -4.29 2.63
CA PHE A 16 22.19 -4.75 3.88
C PHE A 16 23.13 -4.42 5.04
N THR A 17 22.59 -3.92 6.16
CA THR A 17 23.30 -4.03 7.43
C THR A 17 23.20 -5.47 7.94
N ALA A 18 24.14 -5.89 8.79
CA ALA A 18 24.09 -7.21 9.41
C ALA A 18 22.81 -7.40 10.24
N GLY A 19 22.34 -6.34 10.91
CA GLY A 19 21.09 -6.34 11.67
C GLY A 19 19.86 -6.58 10.80
N GLN A 20 19.74 -5.88 9.65
CA GLN A 20 18.61 -6.07 8.73
C GLN A 20 18.54 -7.49 8.17
N LYS A 21 19.70 -8.08 7.83
CA LYS A 21 19.77 -9.46 7.33
C LYS A 21 19.35 -10.45 8.42
N ARG A 22 19.80 -10.22 9.66
CA ARG A 22 19.45 -11.07 10.80
C ARG A 22 17.97 -10.98 11.14
N ALA A 23 17.39 -9.78 11.18
CA ALA A 23 15.97 -9.59 11.45
C ALA A 23 15.07 -10.30 10.41
N LEU A 24 15.46 -10.30 9.13
CA LEU A 24 14.77 -11.10 8.11
C LEU A 24 14.87 -12.60 8.36
N ALA A 25 15.96 -13.11 8.93
CA ALA A 25 16.07 -14.53 9.25
C ALA A 25 15.27 -14.88 10.52
N ASP A 26 15.39 -14.05 11.55
CA ASP A 26 14.93 -14.36 12.90
C ASP A 26 13.45 -14.05 13.11
N HIS A 27 12.87 -13.13 12.33
CA HIS A 27 11.51 -12.62 12.58
C HIS A 27 10.53 -12.79 11.43
N TRP A 28 10.97 -13.36 10.29
CA TRP A 28 10.07 -13.58 9.15
C TRP A 28 8.92 -14.53 9.47
N SER A 29 9.16 -15.59 10.25
CA SER A 29 8.09 -16.52 10.64
C SER A 29 6.97 -15.87 11.47
N ARG A 30 7.26 -14.75 12.15
CA ARG A 30 6.29 -14.01 12.96
C ARG A 30 5.53 -12.96 12.14
N PHE A 31 6.24 -12.24 11.27
CA PHE A 31 5.69 -11.06 10.60
C PHE A 31 5.47 -11.23 9.10
N GLY A 32 6.26 -12.09 8.45
CA GLY A 32 6.29 -12.26 7.01
C GLY A 32 5.05 -12.99 6.48
N LEU A 33 4.63 -12.59 5.29
CA LEU A 33 3.64 -13.27 4.46
C LEU A 33 4.23 -13.47 3.06
N GLU A 34 3.91 -14.59 2.42
CA GLU A 34 4.42 -14.92 1.09
C GLU A 34 3.32 -14.88 0.04
N VAL A 35 3.63 -14.34 -1.14
CA VAL A 35 2.68 -14.31 -2.27
C VAL A 35 2.35 -15.72 -2.76
N SER A 36 3.26 -16.68 -2.56
CA SER A 36 3.05 -18.09 -2.91
C SER A 36 1.95 -18.77 -2.10
N ASP A 37 1.61 -18.22 -0.93
CA ASP A 37 0.60 -18.79 -0.05
C ASP A 37 -0.83 -18.44 -0.51
N GLY A 38 -0.96 -17.53 -1.49
CA GLY A 38 -2.23 -17.12 -2.06
C GLY A 38 -3.05 -16.24 -1.12
N LEU A 39 -4.38 -16.39 -1.16
CA LEU A 39 -5.30 -15.61 -0.35
C LEU A 39 -5.08 -15.84 1.14
N ILE A 40 -4.90 -14.75 1.89
CA ILE A 40 -4.80 -14.79 3.35
C ILE A 40 -6.17 -14.94 4.00
N ASP A 41 -6.18 -15.57 5.17
CA ASP A 41 -7.26 -15.46 6.14
C ASP A 41 -6.85 -14.46 7.24
N THR A 42 -7.53 -13.31 7.30
CA THR A 42 -7.21 -12.25 8.28
C THR A 42 -7.39 -12.72 9.71
N ALA A 43 -8.27 -13.71 9.96
CA ALA A 43 -8.52 -14.27 11.29
C ALA A 43 -7.38 -15.15 11.77
N MET A 44 -6.64 -15.75 10.84
CA MET A 44 -5.53 -16.66 11.13
C MET A 44 -4.21 -15.91 11.30
N ILE A 45 -4.03 -14.81 10.57
CA ILE A 45 -2.77 -14.06 10.61
C ILE A 45 -2.74 -13.02 11.72
N PHE A 46 -3.86 -12.62 12.33
CA PHE A 46 -3.87 -11.67 13.46
C PHE A 46 -4.50 -12.31 14.70
N PRO A 47 -4.01 -11.98 15.92
CA PRO A 47 -4.57 -12.54 17.15
C PRO A 47 -5.98 -12.03 17.47
N VAL A 48 -6.34 -10.85 16.97
CA VAL A 48 -7.64 -10.21 17.17
C VAL A 48 -8.09 -9.61 15.84
N GLN A 49 -9.35 -9.82 15.48
CA GLN A 49 -9.95 -9.18 14.32
C GLN A 49 -10.25 -7.72 14.60
N GLN A 50 -9.73 -6.84 13.75
CA GLN A 50 -9.77 -5.39 13.87
C GLN A 50 -9.75 -4.76 12.48
N PRO A 51 -10.12 -3.47 12.34
CA PRO A 51 -9.99 -2.76 11.07
C PRO A 51 -8.58 -2.91 10.49
N LEU A 52 -8.51 -3.22 9.19
CA LEU A 52 -7.28 -3.60 8.52
C LEU A 52 -6.77 -2.46 7.63
N VAL A 53 -5.53 -2.05 7.87
CA VAL A 53 -4.83 -0.99 7.13
C VAL A 53 -3.70 -1.60 6.32
N LEU A 54 -3.64 -1.25 5.03
CA LEU A 54 -2.54 -1.63 4.14
C LEU A 54 -1.65 -0.40 3.89
N GLU A 55 -0.34 -0.49 4.13
CA GLU A 55 0.63 0.51 3.69
C GLU A 55 1.49 -0.04 2.55
N ILE A 56 1.46 0.63 1.39
CA ILE A 56 2.20 0.25 0.19
C ILE A 56 3.43 1.14 0.04
N GLY A 57 4.60 0.52 -0.05
CA GLY A 57 5.87 1.21 -0.21
C GLY A 57 6.34 1.88 1.08
N PHE A 58 6.24 1.18 2.22
CA PHE A 58 6.57 1.73 3.54
C PHE A 58 8.05 2.13 3.69
N GLY A 59 8.92 1.77 2.74
CA GLY A 59 10.33 2.15 2.73
C GLY A 59 11.08 1.53 3.90
N MET A 60 11.42 2.35 4.91
CA MET A 60 12.09 1.86 6.13
C MET A 60 11.10 1.48 7.23
N GLY A 61 9.81 1.76 7.06
CA GLY A 61 8.75 1.32 7.96
C GLY A 61 8.61 2.11 9.27
N GLU A 62 9.32 3.22 9.45
CA GLU A 62 9.24 4.03 10.68
C GLU A 62 7.81 4.56 10.93
N SER A 63 7.16 5.11 9.90
CA SER A 63 5.78 5.61 9.98
C SER A 63 4.78 4.48 10.27
N LEU A 64 4.93 3.34 9.59
CA LEU A 64 4.13 2.14 9.81
C LEU A 64 4.28 1.60 11.24
N LEU A 65 5.51 1.53 11.75
CA LEU A 65 5.82 1.08 13.10
C LEU A 65 5.17 2.00 14.14
N GLU A 66 5.39 3.31 14.02
CA GLU A 66 4.84 4.32 14.93
C GLU A 66 3.31 4.21 14.97
N THR A 67 2.68 4.17 13.81
CA THR A 67 1.22 4.05 13.68
C THR A 67 0.71 2.74 14.29
N ALA A 68 1.35 1.60 13.99
CA ALA A 68 0.94 0.30 14.51
C ALA A 68 1.13 0.19 16.04
N TYR A 69 2.16 0.83 16.58
CA TYR A 69 2.45 0.88 18.02
C TYR A 69 1.42 1.70 18.79
N HIS A 70 1.05 2.88 18.26
CA HIS A 70 0.10 3.79 18.92
C HIS A 70 -1.37 3.40 18.72
N HIS A 71 -1.71 2.63 17.67
CA HIS A 71 -3.08 2.24 17.33
C HIS A 71 -3.28 0.72 17.34
N GLN A 72 -3.19 0.11 18.53
CA GLN A 72 -3.38 -1.34 18.72
C GLN A 72 -4.82 -1.83 18.55
N ASN A 73 -5.75 -0.92 18.25
CA ASN A 73 -7.13 -1.23 17.86
C ASN A 73 -7.29 -1.47 16.35
N ARG A 74 -6.19 -1.54 15.60
CA ARG A 74 -6.14 -1.81 14.16
C ARG A 74 -5.05 -2.82 13.85
N ASN A 75 -5.29 -3.58 12.77
CA ASN A 75 -4.30 -4.46 12.17
C ASN A 75 -3.66 -3.79 10.96
N TYR A 76 -2.40 -4.13 10.70
CA TYR A 76 -1.57 -3.51 9.68
C TYR A 76 -0.89 -4.56 8.80
N ILE A 77 -0.95 -4.34 7.49
CA ILE A 77 -0.12 -5.05 6.51
C ILE A 77 0.78 -4.03 5.81
N GLY A 78 2.09 -4.22 5.88
CA GLY A 78 3.05 -3.47 5.08
C GLY A 78 3.44 -4.22 3.81
N VAL A 79 3.57 -3.54 2.68
CA VAL A 79 4.11 -4.12 1.43
C VAL A 79 5.30 -3.32 0.94
N GLU A 80 6.45 -3.94 0.78
CA GLU A 80 7.67 -3.29 0.30
C GLU A 80 8.52 -4.25 -0.55
N VAL A 81 9.12 -3.75 -1.63
CA VAL A 81 10.02 -4.52 -2.50
C VAL A 81 11.49 -4.45 -2.04
N HIS A 82 11.84 -3.40 -1.30
CA HIS A 82 13.17 -3.13 -0.79
C HIS A 82 13.47 -3.91 0.49
N ARG A 83 14.01 -5.13 0.31
CA ARG A 83 14.38 -6.05 1.40
C ARG A 83 15.13 -5.42 2.60
N PRO A 84 16.11 -4.50 2.43
CA PRO A 84 16.73 -3.85 3.59
C PRO A 84 15.76 -3.06 4.47
N GLY A 85 14.77 -2.40 3.85
CA GLY A 85 13.71 -1.68 4.55
C GLY A 85 12.76 -2.62 5.29
N VAL A 86 12.42 -3.75 4.67
CA VAL A 86 11.67 -4.84 5.32
C VAL A 86 12.41 -5.34 6.56
N GLY A 87 13.71 -5.66 6.44
CA GLY A 87 14.50 -6.11 7.58
C GLY A 87 14.62 -5.07 8.70
N HIS A 88 14.65 -3.78 8.37
CA HIS A 88 14.61 -2.71 9.36
C HIS A 88 13.28 -2.66 10.12
N LEU A 89 12.14 -2.71 9.41
CA LEU A 89 10.83 -2.76 10.04
C LEU A 89 10.68 -3.99 10.94
N LEU A 90 11.10 -5.17 10.48
CA LEU A 90 10.99 -6.40 11.29
C LEU A 90 11.82 -6.34 12.57
N HIS A 91 13.01 -5.72 12.52
CA HIS A 91 13.83 -5.50 13.70
C HIS A 91 13.09 -4.64 14.73
N LEU A 92 12.61 -3.46 14.32
CA LEU A 92 11.94 -2.54 15.21
C LEU A 92 10.59 -3.09 15.72
N ALA A 93 9.84 -3.78 14.86
CA ALA A 93 8.57 -4.40 15.24
C ALA A 93 8.76 -5.53 16.26
N ALA A 94 9.87 -6.27 16.17
CA ALA A 94 10.23 -7.28 17.15
C ALA A 94 10.61 -6.63 18.50
N GLU A 95 11.42 -5.57 18.50
CA GLU A 95 11.79 -4.82 19.70
C GLU A 95 10.57 -4.18 20.40
N ALA A 96 9.62 -3.67 19.62
CA ALA A 96 8.35 -3.12 20.11
C ALA A 96 7.29 -4.20 20.41
N GLU A 97 7.63 -5.48 20.25
CA GLU A 97 6.76 -6.63 20.46
C GLU A 97 5.40 -6.56 19.73
N LEU A 98 5.33 -5.93 18.55
CA LEU A 98 4.07 -5.73 17.82
C LEU A 98 3.38 -7.06 17.48
N LYS A 99 2.07 -7.09 17.66
CA LYS A 99 1.22 -8.27 17.36
C LYS A 99 0.27 -8.03 16.19
N ASN A 100 -0.04 -6.76 15.93
CA ASN A 100 -0.98 -6.26 14.93
C ASN A 100 -0.31 -5.85 13.61
N LEU A 101 0.89 -6.36 13.30
CA LEU A 101 1.62 -6.07 12.06
C LEU A 101 1.98 -7.35 11.30
N ARG A 102 1.77 -7.35 9.99
CA ARG A 102 2.28 -8.34 9.02
C ARG A 102 2.92 -7.64 7.82
N VAL A 103 3.79 -8.33 7.10
CA VAL A 103 4.61 -7.72 6.05
C VAL A 103 4.79 -8.65 4.85
N TYR A 104 4.57 -8.11 3.64
CA TYR A 104 5.01 -8.71 2.39
C TYR A 104 6.29 -8.06 1.89
N CYS A 105 7.23 -8.89 1.44
CA CYS A 105 8.40 -8.43 0.68
C CYS A 105 8.18 -8.65 -0.83
N ALA A 106 7.23 -7.94 -1.44
CA ALA A 106 6.76 -8.22 -2.79
C ALA A 106 6.28 -6.99 -3.56
N ASP A 107 6.04 -7.17 -4.87
CA ASP A 107 5.34 -6.20 -5.72
C ASP A 107 3.88 -6.06 -5.21
N SER A 108 3.45 -4.84 -4.91
CA SER A 108 2.11 -4.58 -4.37
C SER A 108 1.00 -4.95 -5.33
N VAL A 109 1.22 -4.89 -6.66
CA VAL A 109 0.25 -5.37 -7.64
C VAL A 109 0.01 -6.87 -7.47
N ASN A 110 1.05 -7.65 -7.18
CA ASN A 110 0.92 -9.08 -6.94
C ASN A 110 0.19 -9.38 -5.63
N VAL A 111 0.45 -8.61 -4.57
CA VAL A 111 -0.24 -8.77 -3.28
C VAL A 111 -1.73 -8.45 -3.44
N LEU A 112 -2.06 -7.29 -4.02
CA LEU A 112 -3.45 -6.87 -4.25
C LEU A 112 -4.22 -7.84 -5.15
N SER A 113 -3.55 -8.44 -6.14
CA SER A 113 -4.22 -9.32 -7.11
C SER A 113 -4.43 -10.74 -6.61
N ASN A 114 -3.54 -11.26 -5.75
CA ASN A 114 -3.48 -12.69 -5.45
C ASN A 114 -3.63 -13.04 -3.97
N CYS A 115 -3.43 -12.07 -3.06
CA CYS A 115 -3.24 -12.38 -1.64
C CYS A 115 -4.32 -11.82 -0.74
N LEU A 116 -4.99 -10.75 -1.13
CA LEU A 116 -5.98 -10.08 -0.28
C LEU A 116 -7.41 -10.50 -0.64
N PRO A 117 -8.23 -10.92 0.33
CA PRO A 117 -9.64 -11.16 0.09
C PRO A 117 -10.37 -9.91 -0.41
N VAL A 118 -11.49 -10.13 -1.09
CA VAL A 118 -12.40 -9.07 -1.50
C VAL A 118 -12.92 -8.33 -0.25
N GLU A 119 -12.92 -7.00 -0.30
CA GLU A 119 -13.44 -6.14 0.77
C GLU A 119 -12.88 -6.42 2.18
N CYS A 120 -11.59 -6.76 2.29
CA CYS A 120 -10.95 -6.98 3.58
C CYS A 120 -10.34 -5.70 4.21
N LEU A 121 -10.01 -4.68 3.40
CA LEU A 121 -9.30 -3.50 3.86
C LEU A 121 -10.25 -2.37 4.24
N ASP A 122 -9.98 -1.70 5.37
CA ASP A 122 -10.66 -0.48 5.79
C ASP A 122 -9.91 0.78 5.32
N LYS A 123 -8.59 0.67 5.16
CA LYS A 123 -7.74 1.77 4.68
C LYS A 123 -6.55 1.28 3.87
N VAL A 124 -6.18 2.04 2.84
CA VAL A 124 -4.91 1.91 2.11
C VAL A 124 -4.13 3.21 2.20
N GLN A 125 -2.84 3.12 2.51
CA GLN A 125 -1.90 4.23 2.62
C GLN A 125 -0.79 4.06 1.58
N ILE A 126 -0.50 5.14 0.83
CA ILE A 126 0.55 5.16 -0.20
C ILE A 126 1.29 6.49 -0.09
N PHE A 127 2.44 6.49 0.58
CA PHE A 127 3.17 7.71 0.88
C PHE A 127 4.44 7.82 0.04
N PHE A 128 4.56 8.92 -0.70
CA PHE A 128 5.69 9.28 -1.55
C PHE A 128 6.08 8.17 -2.56
N PRO A 129 5.11 7.61 -3.34
CA PRO A 129 5.43 6.65 -4.39
C PRO A 129 6.35 7.31 -5.45
N ASP A 130 7.20 6.51 -6.12
CA ASP A 130 8.15 7.06 -7.11
C ASP A 130 7.40 7.88 -8.18
N PRO A 131 7.65 9.20 -8.26
CA PRO A 131 6.90 10.10 -9.14
C PRO A 131 7.29 9.98 -10.61
N TRP A 132 8.42 9.35 -10.92
CA TRP A 132 8.91 9.16 -12.28
C TRP A 132 8.92 10.44 -13.13
N HIS A 133 9.59 11.51 -12.66
CA HIS A 133 9.55 12.90 -13.18
C HIS A 133 9.63 13.09 -14.72
N LYS A 134 10.20 12.13 -15.46
CA LYS A 134 10.35 12.25 -16.92
C LYS A 134 9.12 11.65 -17.60
N LYS A 135 8.43 12.41 -18.46
CA LYS A 135 7.24 11.99 -19.23
C LYS A 135 7.31 10.56 -19.79
N LYS A 136 8.43 10.18 -20.40
CA LYS A 136 8.66 8.82 -20.95
C LYS A 136 8.59 7.68 -19.92
N HIS A 137 8.65 7.99 -18.63
CA HIS A 137 8.58 7.07 -17.51
C HIS A 137 7.24 7.09 -16.78
N HIS A 138 6.28 7.96 -17.12
CA HIS A 138 5.00 8.04 -16.40
C HIS A 138 4.22 6.71 -16.41
N LYS A 139 4.41 5.89 -17.44
CA LYS A 139 3.90 4.49 -17.50
C LYS A 139 4.41 3.57 -16.38
N ARG A 140 5.36 4.01 -15.56
CA ARG A 140 5.89 3.34 -14.37
C ARG A 140 5.29 3.88 -13.07
N ARG A 141 4.46 4.92 -13.10
CA ARG A 141 3.75 5.37 -11.90
C ARG A 141 2.88 4.23 -11.39
N LEU A 142 2.88 4.05 -10.06
CA LEU A 142 2.12 2.99 -9.41
C LEU A 142 0.61 3.25 -9.56
N ILE A 143 0.20 4.46 -9.18
CA ILE A 143 -1.18 4.89 -9.16
C ILE A 143 -1.66 5.17 -10.60
N THR A 144 -2.42 4.20 -11.13
CA THR A 144 -3.03 4.18 -12.46
C THR A 144 -4.47 3.69 -12.32
N ALA A 145 -5.32 3.87 -13.34
CA ALA A 145 -6.70 3.37 -13.31
C ALA A 145 -6.78 1.85 -13.00
N ASN A 146 -5.88 1.05 -13.56
CA ASN A 146 -5.81 -0.39 -13.26
C ASN A 146 -5.45 -0.67 -11.81
N PHE A 147 -4.57 0.13 -11.22
CA PHE A 147 -4.22 0.01 -9.81
C PHE A 147 -5.41 0.40 -8.91
N VAL A 148 -6.13 1.48 -9.24
CA VAL A 148 -7.37 1.86 -8.54
C VAL A 148 -8.41 0.74 -8.62
N ASN A 149 -8.54 0.06 -9.77
CA ASN A 149 -9.41 -1.11 -9.89
C ASN A 149 -9.01 -2.29 -9.00
N LEU A 150 -7.72 -2.48 -8.71
CA LEU A 150 -7.27 -3.47 -7.74
C LEU A 150 -7.64 -3.05 -6.31
N LEU A 151 -7.40 -1.79 -5.96
CA LEU A 151 -7.81 -1.24 -4.66
C LEU A 151 -9.32 -1.39 -4.44
N ALA A 152 -10.13 -1.08 -5.46
CA ALA A 152 -11.59 -1.19 -5.43
C ALA A 152 -12.08 -2.61 -5.07
N LYS A 153 -11.33 -3.67 -5.43
CA LYS A 153 -11.70 -5.06 -5.12
C LYS A 153 -11.47 -5.41 -3.65
N VAL A 154 -10.35 -4.94 -3.08
CA VAL A 154 -9.89 -5.36 -1.74
C VAL A 154 -10.34 -4.41 -0.64
N LEU A 155 -10.67 -3.16 -0.97
CA LEU A 155 -11.16 -2.15 -0.03
C LEU A 155 -12.66 -2.34 0.21
N LYS A 156 -13.12 -2.24 1.46
CA LYS A 156 -14.55 -2.21 1.80
C LYS A 156 -15.23 -0.98 1.21
N SER A 157 -16.52 -1.08 0.92
CA SER A 157 -17.35 0.11 0.71
C SER A 157 -17.22 1.06 1.91
N GLY A 158 -17.01 2.34 1.66
CA GLY A 158 -16.69 3.34 2.69
C GLY A 158 -15.23 3.33 3.16
N GLY A 159 -14.40 2.40 2.69
CA GLY A 159 -12.97 2.38 3.01
C GLY A 159 -12.21 3.52 2.32
N VAL A 160 -11.08 3.90 2.90
CA VAL A 160 -10.32 5.11 2.51
C VAL A 160 -9.00 4.76 1.83
N VAL A 161 -8.66 5.47 0.76
CA VAL A 161 -7.32 5.51 0.19
C VAL A 161 -6.70 6.86 0.54
N HIS A 162 -5.56 6.85 1.22
CA HIS A 162 -4.80 8.04 1.60
C HIS A 162 -3.43 8.01 0.92
N ILE A 163 -3.18 9.03 0.10
CA ILE A 163 -1.99 9.16 -0.72
C ILE A 163 -1.28 10.46 -0.35
N ALA A 164 0.05 10.42 -0.28
CA ALA A 164 0.87 11.63 -0.16
C ALA A 164 1.93 11.66 -1.26
N THR A 165 2.17 12.82 -1.88
CA THR A 165 3.22 13.02 -2.89
C THR A 165 3.78 14.44 -2.83
N ASP A 166 5.07 14.61 -3.10
CA ASP A 166 5.77 15.91 -3.17
C ASP A 166 6.01 16.37 -4.62
N TRP A 167 5.16 15.92 -5.54
CA TRP A 167 5.29 16.17 -6.98
C TRP A 167 3.94 16.51 -7.62
N ASP A 168 3.78 17.77 -8.02
CA ASP A 168 2.52 18.34 -8.53
C ASP A 168 1.93 17.55 -9.70
N ASP A 169 2.74 17.30 -10.74
CA ASP A 169 2.30 16.53 -11.93
C ASP A 169 1.88 15.08 -11.58
N TYR A 170 2.33 14.54 -10.44
CA TYR A 170 1.84 13.25 -9.97
C TYR A 170 0.54 13.40 -9.18
N ALA A 171 0.39 14.45 -8.36
CA ALA A 171 -0.86 14.77 -7.67
C ALA A 171 -2.02 14.96 -8.67
N GLU A 172 -1.81 15.74 -9.74
CA GLU A 172 -2.81 15.94 -10.81
C GLU A 172 -3.23 14.61 -11.48
N GLN A 173 -2.26 13.71 -11.73
CA GLN A 173 -2.57 12.39 -12.28
C GLN A 173 -3.37 11.53 -11.28
N ILE A 174 -3.04 11.60 -9.99
CA ILE A 174 -3.74 10.85 -8.94
C ILE A 174 -5.21 11.30 -8.91
N GLU A 175 -5.48 12.61 -8.88
CA GLU A 175 -6.83 13.16 -8.95
C GLU A 175 -7.59 12.65 -10.17
N THR A 176 -6.94 12.66 -11.35
CA THR A 176 -7.55 12.19 -12.60
C THR A 176 -7.99 10.72 -12.51
N VAL A 177 -7.21 9.84 -11.88
CA VAL A 177 -7.54 8.40 -11.82
C VAL A 177 -8.49 8.05 -10.68
N PHE A 178 -8.71 8.95 -9.72
CA PHE A 178 -9.67 8.81 -8.63
C PHE A 178 -10.96 9.63 -8.85
N THR A 179 -11.19 10.16 -10.05
CA THR A 179 -12.34 11.03 -10.39
C THR A 179 -13.72 10.46 -10.00
N ASP A 180 -13.87 9.13 -9.94
CA ASP A 180 -15.14 8.47 -9.59
C ASP A 180 -15.31 8.23 -8.08
N TRP A 181 -14.32 8.60 -7.27
CA TRP A 181 -14.33 8.42 -5.82
C TRP A 181 -14.42 9.79 -5.14
N PRO A 182 -15.38 10.00 -4.21
CA PRO A 182 -15.47 11.25 -3.47
C PRO A 182 -14.21 11.48 -2.64
N THR A 183 -13.77 12.74 -2.60
CA THR A 183 -12.76 13.19 -1.65
C THR A 183 -13.32 13.16 -0.24
N CYS A 184 -12.44 13.01 0.74
CA CYS A 184 -12.81 12.99 2.16
C CYS A 184 -11.74 13.69 3.01
N ASP A 185 -12.01 13.83 4.30
CA ASP A 185 -11.08 14.42 5.25
C ASP A 185 -9.76 13.62 5.27
N ILE A 186 -8.65 14.35 5.21
CA ILE A 186 -7.31 13.75 5.22
C ILE A 186 -7.09 13.07 6.57
N PRO A 187 -6.88 11.74 6.60
CA PRO A 187 -6.59 11.05 7.84
C PRO A 187 -5.25 11.50 8.42
N GLU A 188 -5.16 11.54 9.75
CA GLU A 188 -3.88 11.77 10.42
C GLU A 188 -2.85 10.68 10.05
N ARG A 189 -1.61 11.09 9.80
CA ARG A 189 -0.47 10.21 9.52
C ARG A 189 0.78 10.67 10.28
N SER A 190 1.58 9.72 10.75
CA SER A 190 2.90 10.02 11.32
C SER A 190 3.83 10.60 10.25
N SER A 191 4.70 11.53 10.67
CA SER A 191 5.65 12.18 9.75
C SER A 191 6.59 11.16 9.11
N THR A 192 6.82 11.26 7.80
CA THR A 192 7.78 10.37 7.12
C THR A 192 9.15 11.04 6.95
N LYS A 193 10.21 10.24 6.77
CA LYS A 193 11.52 10.78 6.39
C LYS A 193 11.49 11.55 5.05
N TYR A 194 10.55 11.19 4.16
CA TYR A 194 10.40 11.81 2.84
C TYR A 194 9.75 13.19 2.96
N GLU A 195 8.76 13.34 3.83
CA GLU A 195 8.18 14.63 4.19
C GLU A 195 9.22 15.56 4.82
N LYS A 196 10.00 15.07 5.79
CA LYS A 196 11.12 15.83 6.39
C LYS A 196 12.14 16.28 5.33
N ARG A 197 12.35 15.45 4.30
CA ARG A 197 13.24 15.78 3.17
C ARG A 197 12.60 16.78 2.19
N GLY A 198 11.32 16.61 1.84
CA GLY A 198 10.56 17.51 0.97
C GLY A 198 10.47 18.91 1.56
N LEU A 199 10.15 19.02 2.86
CA LEU A 199 10.17 20.27 3.61
C LEU A 199 11.55 20.95 3.58
N LYS A 200 12.63 20.17 3.74
CA LYS A 200 14.01 20.71 3.62
C LYS A 200 14.32 21.22 2.22
N LEU A 201 13.71 20.64 1.19
CA LEU A 201 13.84 21.04 -0.21
C LEU A 201 12.80 22.09 -0.65
N LYS A 202 11.92 22.53 0.27
CA LYS A 202 10.80 23.46 0.01
C LYS A 202 9.84 22.97 -1.09
N HIS A 203 9.64 21.65 -1.18
CA HIS A 203 8.58 21.09 -2.00
C HIS A 203 7.27 21.12 -1.20
N ASP A 204 6.18 21.49 -1.86
CA ASP A 204 4.84 21.34 -1.30
C ASP A 204 4.45 19.86 -1.29
N VAL A 205 3.84 19.42 -0.20
CA VAL A 205 3.34 18.05 -0.05
C VAL A 205 1.84 18.06 -0.28
N HIS A 206 1.39 17.21 -1.20
CA HIS A 206 -0.02 16.99 -1.50
C HIS A 206 -0.49 15.75 -0.75
N ASP A 207 -1.42 15.94 0.19
CA ASP A 207 -2.15 14.86 0.86
C ASP A 207 -3.55 14.73 0.24
N LEU A 208 -3.84 13.55 -0.32
CA LEU A 208 -5.04 13.25 -1.08
C LEU A 208 -5.77 12.07 -0.41
N ALA A 209 -7.08 12.19 -0.18
CA ALA A 209 -7.87 11.14 0.44
C ALA A 209 -9.19 10.91 -0.29
N TYR A 210 -9.48 9.65 -0.62
CA TYR A 210 -10.66 9.24 -1.38
C TYR A 210 -11.39 8.10 -0.68
N THR A 211 -12.72 8.11 -0.74
CA THR A 211 -13.56 7.04 -0.16
C THR A 211 -14.12 6.13 -1.27
N LYS A 212 -14.05 4.81 -1.10
CA LYS A 212 -14.69 3.86 -2.02
C LYS A 212 -16.21 3.98 -1.90
N ILE A 213 -16.87 4.24 -3.02
CA ILE A 213 -18.34 4.14 -3.11
C ILE A 213 -18.79 2.69 -3.24
N GLU A 214 -19.95 2.39 -2.66
CA GLU A 214 -20.64 1.14 -2.90
C GLU A 214 -21.05 1.08 -4.39
N ARG A 215 -20.72 -0.01 -5.08
CA ARG A 215 -21.23 -0.20 -6.44
C ARG A 215 -22.66 -0.67 -6.32
N ASP A 216 -23.59 0.15 -6.79
CA ASP A 216 -24.98 -0.26 -6.94
C ASP A 216 -25.06 -1.43 -7.94
N THR A 217 -25.21 -2.64 -7.42
CA THR A 217 -25.29 -3.87 -8.23
C THR A 217 -26.64 -4.00 -8.95
N SER A 218 -27.60 -3.14 -8.59
CA SER A 218 -28.98 -3.15 -9.09
C SER A 218 -29.15 -2.77 -10.57
N GLN A 219 -28.12 -2.23 -11.23
CA GLN A 219 -28.22 -1.78 -12.64
C GLN A 219 -27.67 -2.79 -13.68
N SER A 220 -27.25 -3.99 -13.28
CA SER A 220 -26.56 -4.94 -14.18
C SER A 220 -27.41 -6.09 -14.74
N GLU A 221 -28.72 -6.16 -14.47
CA GLU A 221 -29.61 -7.21 -15.01
C GLU A 221 -30.42 -6.80 -16.27
N GLY A 222 -30.10 -5.66 -16.90
CA GLY A 222 -30.97 -5.02 -17.90
C GLY A 222 -30.70 -5.26 -19.39
N VAL A 223 -29.77 -6.13 -19.81
CA VAL A 223 -29.50 -6.36 -21.25
C VAL A 223 -30.01 -7.73 -21.69
N ARG A 224 -31.32 -7.79 -21.99
CA ARG A 224 -31.90 -8.88 -22.81
C ARG A 224 -31.40 -8.72 -24.24
N TRP A 225 -30.58 -9.68 -24.70
CA TRP A 225 -30.28 -9.83 -26.12
C TRP A 225 -31.54 -10.27 -26.86
N ILE A 226 -32.07 -9.41 -27.74
CA ILE A 226 -33.08 -9.78 -28.72
C ILE A 226 -32.33 -10.35 -29.92
N ALA A 227 -32.44 -11.67 -30.12
CA ALA A 227 -32.00 -12.32 -31.35
C ALA A 227 -33.02 -12.05 -32.46
N TYR A 228 -32.55 -11.55 -33.60
CA TYR A 228 -33.22 -11.62 -34.90
C TYR A 228 -32.38 -12.50 -35.81
#